data_AF-A0A7I9XI75-F1
#
_entry.id   AF-A0A7I9XI75-F1
#
_cell.length_a   1.000
_cell.length_b   1.000
_cell.length_c   1.000
_cell.angle_alpha   90.00
_cell.angle_beta   90.00
_cell.angle_gamma   90.00
#
_symmetry.space_group_name_H-M   'P 1'
#
loop_
_entity.id
_entity.type
_entity.pdbx_description
1 polymer ?
#
loop_
_entity_poly.entity_id
_entity_poly.type
_entity_poly.pdbx_seq_one_letter_code
_entity_poly.pdbx_strand_id
1 'polypeptide(L)'
;MTTIDGHGAEGQLDPRGPATSPAGEETTHQVNYPTDVVDVELELEQGYRTEIHKNHDDTVDVETYGGGFDLSRRATAPHLRVGKDRWFNLLWLIPIGFVGLLAAIAAGKGIRNIPGVEEFIAEYPGSMPSTKVESGLPAWAGWTHFFNLFMMMFIIRSGIQILCDHPRLYFSRNSTPGKDEWLRVGPPVPDDPYWTANADTVALPRHFGLPGFRHSIGLARWWHLGLDVLWLLNGAVFYVLLFSTDQWRRIVPTSWDVFPHAASVMIQYMSLEWPDDHTWTNYNALQLISYFVTVFVAAPAAVITGLGMSPALSQRLGLISKHLRLNIQVARSLHFLVLAYFLVFILVHVTMVFATDAFDNLNHMFAARGCVEGAEPGCHSAVGFYVFCAAAVVCILAWFAATPLTIKYPRVVQKVGFALIGPFQRTLEKLNPQPGTFTEDDISPFHWRNGRLPETVEYKEHEASDFQDWRLKVYGLVENPMEFSLEDLKALPYHDQITQHFCVQAWSGVAKWGGVQMSTIMDIVKPLPEAKWAVFYSMGLGATGGIYYNAHPVDQMWHHMSMLAYNMNDEPLPYMHGRPLRLRNELQHGYKLVKWIKGIEFVASYKEIGSGHGGYSEDHKFFGRHQTI
;
A
#
# COMPACT_ATOMS: atom_id res chain seq x y z
N MET A 1 23.53 -39.01 -54.62
CA MET A 1 24.03 -37.69 -55.02
C MET A 1 24.68 -37.07 -53.79
N THR A 2 26.00 -37.17 -53.62
CA THR A 2 27.05 -36.29 -54.21
C THR A 2 26.98 -34.87 -53.63
N THR A 3 28.00 -34.28 -52.99
CA THR A 3 29.38 -34.70 -52.58
C THR A 3 29.95 -33.56 -51.67
N ILE A 4 30.75 -33.80 -50.61
CA ILE A 4 32.26 -33.77 -50.57
C ILE A 4 32.81 -32.38 -51.00
N ASP A 5 33.72 -31.66 -50.33
CA ASP A 5 34.72 -31.87 -49.24
C ASP A 5 35.09 -30.50 -48.58
N GLY A 6 35.95 -30.34 -47.54
CA GLY A 6 36.72 -31.27 -46.69
C GLY A 6 38.02 -30.62 -46.12
N HIS A 7 38.53 -31.12 -44.97
CA HIS A 7 39.90 -30.96 -44.37
C HIS A 7 40.45 -29.53 -44.12
N GLY A 8 41.53 -29.23 -43.37
CA GLY A 8 42.48 -29.97 -42.50
C GLY A 8 43.69 -29.03 -42.19
N ALA A 9 44.58 -29.23 -41.20
CA ALA A 9 44.68 -30.24 -40.15
C ALA A 9 45.58 -29.74 -38.95
N GLU A 10 46.15 -30.67 -38.18
CA GLU A 10 46.92 -30.57 -36.92
C GLU A 10 48.43 -30.23 -37.02
N GLY A 11 49.06 -30.02 -35.85
CA GLY A 11 50.49 -30.28 -35.55
C GLY A 11 51.26 -29.09 -34.92
N GLN A 12 52.29 -29.22 -34.07
CA GLN A 12 52.77 -30.18 -33.04
C GLN A 12 54.07 -29.57 -32.42
N LEU A 13 54.28 -29.80 -31.12
CA LEU A 13 55.46 -29.58 -30.22
C LEU A 13 56.89 -29.32 -30.80
N ASP A 14 57.73 -28.51 -30.09
CA ASP A 14 59.09 -28.88 -29.58
C ASP A 14 59.69 -27.81 -28.57
N PRO A 15 60.92 -27.89 -27.96
CA PRO A 15 61.09 -27.68 -26.51
C PRO A 15 62.29 -26.79 -26.08
N ARG A 16 62.57 -26.72 -24.76
CA ARG A 16 63.90 -26.75 -24.07
C ARG A 16 63.88 -26.13 -22.66
N GLY A 17 64.47 -26.80 -21.67
CA GLY A 17 65.09 -26.18 -20.47
C GLY A 17 66.61 -26.44 -20.49
N PRO A 18 67.35 -26.49 -19.36
CA PRO A 18 67.07 -26.00 -17.99
C PRO A 18 68.25 -25.16 -17.40
N ALA A 19 68.13 -24.65 -16.16
CA ALA A 19 69.28 -24.14 -15.38
C ALA A 19 69.11 -24.25 -13.84
N THR A 20 70.17 -24.75 -13.19
CA THR A 20 70.43 -25.07 -11.76
C THR A 20 70.36 -23.86 -10.78
N SER A 21 69.80 -23.95 -9.55
CA SER A 21 70.29 -24.58 -8.28
C SER A 21 71.36 -23.72 -7.51
N PRO A 22 71.59 -23.79 -6.17
CA PRO A 22 71.01 -24.63 -5.10
C PRO A 22 70.69 -23.95 -3.71
N ALA A 23 70.27 -24.79 -2.74
CA ALA A 23 70.57 -24.77 -1.28
C ALA A 23 69.67 -23.99 -0.28
N GLY A 24 69.28 -24.72 0.80
CA GLY A 24 68.64 -24.18 2.02
C GLY A 24 67.67 -25.17 2.69
N GLU A 25 68.18 -26.19 3.40
CA GLU A 25 67.33 -27.07 4.23
C GLU A 25 66.93 -26.35 5.53
N GLU A 26 65.65 -26.43 5.92
CA GLU A 26 65.28 -26.48 7.33
C GLU A 26 64.00 -27.31 7.52
N THR A 27 64.09 -28.36 8.33
CA THR A 27 63.03 -29.36 8.49
C THR A 27 61.99 -28.94 9.51
N THR A 28 60.74 -28.76 9.08
CA THR A 28 59.58 -28.73 9.97
C THR A 28 58.58 -29.80 9.57
N HIS A 29 58.24 -30.68 10.50
CA HIS A 29 57.20 -31.69 10.28
C HIS A 29 55.83 -31.01 10.21
N GLN A 30 55.26 -30.89 9.02
CA GLN A 30 53.83 -30.62 8.89
C GLN A 30 53.05 -31.87 9.33
N VAL A 31 52.23 -31.70 10.36
CA VAL A 31 51.18 -32.66 10.71
C VAL A 31 50.06 -32.48 9.68
N ASN A 32 49.90 -33.45 8.78
CA ASN A 32 48.73 -33.50 7.91
C ASN A 32 47.49 -33.75 8.76
N TYR A 33 46.65 -32.73 8.89
CA TYR A 33 45.25 -32.91 9.25
C TYR A 33 44.49 -33.43 8.01
N PRO A 34 43.52 -34.34 8.16
CA PRO A 34 42.70 -34.79 7.04
C PRO A 34 41.99 -33.61 6.38
N THR A 35 42.01 -33.57 5.03
CA THR A 35 41.31 -32.58 4.20
C THR A 35 39.82 -32.51 4.48
N ASP A 36 39.24 -33.60 4.95
CA ASP A 36 37.80 -33.83 5.09
C ASP A 36 37.14 -32.98 6.20
N VAL A 37 37.92 -32.31 7.06
CA VAL A 37 37.39 -31.38 8.08
C VAL A 37 37.27 -29.95 7.52
N VAL A 38 38.18 -29.57 6.62
CA VAL A 38 38.24 -28.21 6.05
C VAL A 38 37.14 -27.99 5.02
N ASP A 39 36.77 -29.02 4.26
CA ASP A 39 35.66 -28.93 3.30
C ASP A 39 34.29 -28.75 3.98
N VAL A 40 34.04 -29.40 5.13
CA VAL A 40 32.78 -29.21 5.89
C VAL A 40 32.68 -27.78 6.45
N GLU A 41 33.79 -27.23 6.94
CA GLU A 41 33.82 -25.85 7.47
C GLU A 41 33.67 -24.81 6.33
N LEU A 42 34.24 -25.06 5.15
CA LEU A 42 34.07 -24.22 3.95
C LEU A 42 32.68 -24.33 3.29
N GLU A 43 32.06 -25.51 3.25
CA GLU A 43 30.66 -25.66 2.81
C GLU A 43 29.66 -25.04 3.80
N LEU A 44 30.03 -24.94 5.08
CA LEU A 44 29.26 -24.19 6.07
C LEU A 44 29.47 -22.68 5.96
N GLU A 45 30.65 -22.19 5.55
CA GLU A 45 30.87 -20.78 5.22
C GLU A 45 30.17 -20.33 3.92
N GLN A 46 30.02 -21.21 2.92
CA GLN A 46 29.29 -20.94 1.67
C GLN A 46 27.75 -21.02 1.81
N GLY A 47 27.20 -20.57 2.94
CA GLY A 47 25.75 -20.54 3.17
C GLY A 47 24.97 -19.68 2.15
N TYR A 48 23.64 -19.84 2.13
CA TYR A 48 22.69 -19.25 1.16
C TYR A 48 22.76 -17.71 0.98
N ARG A 49 23.54 -17.00 1.81
CA ARG A 49 23.86 -15.58 1.66
C ARG A 49 24.53 -15.26 0.31
N THR A 50 25.31 -16.18 -0.25
CA THR A 50 26.01 -16.02 -1.55
C THR A 50 25.05 -15.98 -2.74
N GLU A 51 23.92 -16.68 -2.66
CA GLU A 51 22.86 -16.70 -3.68
C GLU A 51 21.98 -15.42 -3.65
N ILE A 52 22.14 -14.53 -2.66
CA ILE A 52 21.37 -13.29 -2.57
C ILE A 52 22.04 -12.18 -3.39
N HIS A 53 21.32 -11.70 -4.40
CA HIS A 53 21.71 -10.50 -5.13
C HIS A 53 21.46 -9.25 -4.27
N LYS A 54 22.53 -8.49 -4.02
CA LYS A 54 22.43 -7.15 -3.43
C LYS A 54 21.81 -6.21 -4.46
N ASN A 55 20.85 -5.39 -4.03
CA ASN A 55 20.47 -4.22 -4.79
C ASN A 55 21.59 -3.18 -4.64
N HIS A 56 22.34 -2.97 -5.72
CA HIS A 56 23.42 -1.98 -5.81
C HIS A 56 22.93 -0.60 -6.26
N ASP A 57 21.70 -0.51 -6.79
CA ASP A 57 21.15 0.74 -7.31
C ASP A 57 20.39 1.49 -6.21
N ASP A 58 20.91 2.66 -5.84
CA ASP A 58 20.20 3.67 -5.05
C ASP A 58 19.06 4.37 -5.85
N THR A 59 18.80 3.94 -7.08
CA THR A 59 17.77 4.47 -7.99
C THR A 59 16.84 3.37 -8.49
N VAL A 60 15.66 3.73 -9.01
CA VAL A 60 14.72 2.78 -9.63
C VAL A 60 14.89 2.78 -11.15
N ASP A 61 15.38 1.68 -11.72
CA ASP A 61 15.14 1.38 -13.13
C ASP A 61 13.70 0.90 -13.31
N VAL A 62 12.87 1.71 -13.98
CA VAL A 62 11.44 1.44 -14.19
C VAL A 62 11.19 0.27 -15.15
N GLU A 63 12.16 -0.11 -15.99
CA GLU A 63 12.00 -1.20 -16.95
C GLU A 63 12.19 -2.57 -16.30
N THR A 64 13.19 -2.72 -15.43
CA THR A 64 13.45 -3.97 -14.70
C THR A 64 12.72 -4.07 -13.35
N TYR A 65 12.28 -2.96 -12.75
CA TYR A 65 11.68 -2.95 -11.40
C TYR A 65 10.52 -3.93 -11.24
N GLY A 66 10.56 -4.67 -10.13
CA GLY A 66 9.57 -5.71 -9.82
C GLY A 66 9.70 -6.98 -10.67
N GLY A 67 10.68 -7.05 -11.57
CA GLY A 67 11.05 -8.20 -12.40
C GLY A 67 10.53 -8.13 -13.83
N GLY A 68 10.70 -6.97 -14.48
CA GLY A 68 10.38 -6.79 -15.90
C GLY A 68 8.89 -7.00 -16.19
N PHE A 69 8.00 -6.36 -15.42
CA PHE A 69 6.58 -6.43 -15.71
C PHE A 69 6.26 -5.79 -17.07
N ASP A 70 5.34 -6.39 -17.83
CA ASP A 70 4.79 -5.78 -19.04
C ASP A 70 4.37 -4.32 -18.78
N LEU A 71 5.10 -3.40 -19.40
CA LEU A 71 4.97 -1.95 -19.27
C LEU A 71 3.75 -1.41 -20.05
N SER A 72 3.12 -2.24 -20.91
CA SER A 72 1.92 -1.90 -21.66
C SER A 72 0.62 -2.10 -20.87
N ARG A 73 0.63 -2.93 -19.81
CA ARG A 73 -0.54 -3.14 -18.92
C ARG A 73 -0.85 -1.88 -18.09
N ARG A 74 -1.71 -1.03 -18.63
CA ARG A 74 -2.19 0.22 -18.01
C ARG A 74 -3.51 0.03 -17.27
N ALA A 75 -3.77 0.95 -16.33
CA ALA A 75 -5.08 1.08 -15.70
C ALA A 75 -6.12 1.46 -16.76
N THR A 76 -7.31 0.87 -16.65
CA THR A 76 -8.44 1.25 -17.51
C THR A 76 -9.33 2.26 -16.79
N ALA A 77 -10.29 2.85 -17.50
CA ALA A 77 -11.41 3.53 -16.84
C ALA A 77 -12.02 2.66 -15.73
N PRO A 78 -12.43 3.22 -14.58
CA PRO A 78 -13.16 2.47 -13.57
C PRO A 78 -14.46 1.89 -14.13
N HIS A 79 -14.68 0.60 -13.92
CA HIS A 79 -15.92 -0.08 -14.28
C HIS A 79 -16.66 -0.51 -13.01
N LEU A 80 -17.93 -0.15 -12.93
CA LEU A 80 -18.87 -0.57 -11.88
C LEU A 80 -19.63 -1.82 -12.33
N ARG A 81 -19.78 -2.80 -11.44
CA ARG A 81 -20.57 -3.99 -11.70
C ARG A 81 -22.07 -3.73 -11.47
N VAL A 82 -22.90 -4.16 -12.40
CA VAL A 82 -24.36 -3.99 -12.35
C VAL A 82 -25.02 -5.37 -12.50
N GLY A 83 -25.58 -5.89 -11.41
CA GLY A 83 -26.07 -7.26 -11.36
C GLY A 83 -24.93 -8.29 -11.38
N LYS A 84 -25.17 -9.46 -11.99
CA LYS A 84 -24.18 -10.56 -11.97
C LYS A 84 -23.00 -10.31 -12.91
N ASP A 85 -23.22 -10.03 -14.19
CA ASP A 85 -22.15 -10.12 -15.20
C ASP A 85 -21.93 -8.85 -16.03
N ARG A 86 -22.74 -7.80 -15.82
CA ARG A 86 -22.64 -6.54 -16.59
C ARG A 86 -21.69 -5.55 -15.91
N TRP A 87 -20.93 -4.85 -16.74
CA TRP A 87 -19.97 -3.83 -16.32
C TRP A 87 -20.28 -2.51 -17.00
N PHE A 88 -20.46 -1.45 -16.20
CA PHE A 88 -20.72 -0.10 -16.65
C PHE A 88 -19.44 0.74 -16.51
N ASN A 89 -18.96 1.30 -17.63
CA ASN A 89 -17.77 2.17 -17.64
C ASN A 89 -18.13 3.55 -17.07
N LEU A 90 -17.50 3.94 -15.95
CA LEU A 90 -17.83 5.17 -15.23
C LEU A 90 -17.47 6.47 -15.99
N LEU A 91 -16.74 6.41 -17.13
CA LEU A 91 -16.60 7.58 -18.00
C LEU A 91 -17.95 8.08 -18.56
N TRP A 92 -18.96 7.21 -18.66
CA TRP A 92 -20.32 7.63 -19.04
C TRP A 92 -20.97 8.59 -18.02
N LEU A 93 -20.47 8.68 -16.78
CA LEU A 93 -20.93 9.69 -15.83
C LEU A 93 -20.60 11.11 -16.28
N ILE A 94 -19.64 11.33 -17.18
CA ILE A 94 -19.30 12.66 -17.71
C ILE A 94 -20.45 13.19 -18.60
N PRO A 95 -20.84 12.55 -19.72
CA PRO A 95 -21.97 13.02 -20.52
C PRO A 95 -23.32 12.92 -19.79
N ILE A 96 -23.53 11.88 -18.96
CA ILE A 96 -24.75 11.78 -18.14
C ILE A 96 -24.84 12.93 -17.14
N GLY A 97 -23.72 13.26 -16.46
CA GLY A 97 -23.64 14.38 -15.52
C GLY A 97 -23.83 15.73 -16.21
N PHE A 98 -23.30 15.91 -17.42
CA PHE A 98 -23.52 17.12 -18.22
C PHE A 98 -24.99 17.30 -18.64
N VAL A 99 -25.63 16.24 -19.15
CA VAL A 99 -27.08 16.28 -19.46
C VAL A 99 -27.91 16.49 -18.20
N GLY A 100 -27.54 15.86 -17.08
CA GLY A 100 -28.15 16.06 -15.78
C GLY A 100 -28.02 17.49 -15.28
N LEU A 101 -26.87 18.14 -15.46
CA LEU A 101 -26.65 19.55 -15.12
C LEU A 101 -27.52 20.47 -15.99
N LEU A 102 -27.61 20.25 -17.30
CA LEU A 102 -28.49 21.02 -18.17
C LEU A 102 -29.97 20.87 -17.79
N ALA A 103 -30.40 19.64 -17.47
CA ALA A 103 -31.75 19.37 -16.99
C ALA A 103 -32.02 20.03 -15.62
N ALA A 104 -31.05 20.00 -14.71
CA ALA A 104 -31.11 20.68 -13.41
C ALA A 104 -31.23 22.20 -13.58
N ILE A 105 -30.49 22.81 -14.51
CA ILE A 105 -30.58 24.25 -14.81
C ILE A 105 -31.95 24.61 -15.38
N ALA A 106 -32.46 23.81 -16.33
CA ALA A 106 -33.80 24.02 -16.90
C ALA A 106 -34.89 23.89 -15.82
N ALA A 107 -34.79 22.88 -14.95
CA ALA A 107 -35.70 22.67 -13.83
C ALA A 107 -35.63 23.81 -12.80
N GLY A 108 -34.43 24.25 -12.42
CA GLY A 108 -34.23 25.37 -11.48
C GLY A 108 -34.86 26.67 -12.00
N LYS A 109 -34.63 27.00 -13.28
CA LYS A 109 -35.28 28.16 -13.93
C LYS A 109 -36.80 28.01 -14.02
N GLY A 110 -37.32 26.81 -14.26
CA GLY A 110 -38.77 26.56 -14.29
C GLY A 110 -39.43 26.68 -12.92
N ILE A 111 -38.82 26.10 -11.89
CA ILE A 111 -39.38 26.00 -10.53
C ILE A 111 -39.26 27.32 -9.76
N ARG A 112 -38.20 28.11 -9.98
CA ARG A 112 -37.98 29.40 -9.29
C ARG A 112 -39.12 30.39 -9.47
N ASN A 113 -39.71 30.46 -10.68
CA ASN A 113 -40.79 31.38 -11.02
C ASN A 113 -42.19 30.89 -10.55
N ILE A 114 -42.25 29.88 -9.67
CA ILE A 114 -43.50 29.44 -9.03
C ILE A 114 -43.70 30.31 -7.79
N PRO A 115 -44.84 30.99 -7.60
CA PRO A 115 -45.02 31.95 -6.50
C PRO A 115 -44.71 31.40 -5.10
N GLY A 116 -45.09 30.16 -4.80
CA GLY A 116 -44.77 29.52 -3.51
C GLY A 116 -43.29 29.15 -3.32
N VAL A 117 -42.50 29.11 -4.40
CA VAL A 117 -41.04 28.95 -4.37
C VAL A 117 -40.36 30.30 -4.17
N GLU A 118 -40.89 31.37 -4.78
CA GLU A 118 -40.45 32.75 -4.51
C GLU A 118 -40.67 33.12 -3.03
N GLU A 119 -41.86 32.80 -2.49
CA GLU A 119 -42.19 32.98 -1.07
C GLU A 119 -41.27 32.15 -0.17
N PHE A 120 -41.02 30.88 -0.50
CA PHE A 120 -40.08 30.02 0.22
C PHE A 120 -38.63 30.54 0.19
N ILE A 121 -38.16 31.08 -0.94
CA ILE A 121 -36.81 31.69 -1.04
C ILE A 121 -36.77 32.99 -0.23
N ALA A 122 -37.86 33.77 -0.18
CA ALA A 122 -37.93 34.98 0.63
C ALA A 122 -37.96 34.69 2.15
N GLU A 123 -38.64 33.63 2.58
CA GLU A 123 -38.62 33.14 3.97
C GLU A 123 -37.25 32.55 4.34
N TYR A 124 -36.64 31.79 3.42
CA TYR A 124 -35.37 31.10 3.62
C TYR A 124 -34.31 31.56 2.58
N PRO A 125 -33.75 32.78 2.71
CA PRO A 125 -32.84 33.36 1.70
C PRO A 125 -31.49 32.65 1.53
N GLY A 126 -31.20 31.63 2.35
CA GLY A 126 -29.97 30.84 2.31
C GLY A 126 -28.90 31.22 3.34
N SER A 127 -28.97 32.41 3.93
CA SER A 127 -28.08 32.88 5.02
C SER A 127 -28.72 32.67 6.40
N MET A 128 -27.91 32.36 7.41
CA MET A 128 -28.36 32.05 8.78
C MET A 128 -27.92 33.15 9.76
N PRO A 129 -28.84 33.82 10.49
CA PRO A 129 -28.48 34.92 11.40
C PRO A 129 -27.59 34.50 12.58
N SER A 130 -27.76 33.29 13.11
CA SER A 130 -27.11 32.81 14.35
C SER A 130 -25.67 32.34 14.18
N THR A 131 -25.16 32.25 12.95
CA THR A 131 -23.80 31.76 12.63
C THR A 131 -22.81 32.88 12.29
N LYS A 132 -23.22 34.16 12.39
CA LYS A 132 -22.37 35.31 12.05
C LYS A 132 -21.18 35.41 13.02
N VAL A 133 -19.97 35.33 12.49
CA VAL A 133 -18.72 35.53 13.24
C VAL A 133 -18.06 36.81 12.76
N GLU A 134 -18.08 37.84 13.61
CA GLU A 134 -17.68 39.21 13.24
C GLU A 134 -16.16 39.39 13.08
N SER A 135 -15.35 38.48 13.62
CA SER A 135 -13.89 38.56 13.61
C SER A 135 -13.22 38.21 12.26
N GLY A 136 -13.99 37.99 11.20
CA GLY A 136 -13.47 37.58 9.89
C GLY A 136 -12.83 36.19 9.90
N LEU A 137 -12.16 35.81 8.81
CA LEU A 137 -11.40 34.55 8.77
C LEU A 137 -9.97 34.76 9.30
N PRO A 138 -9.52 34.02 10.32
CA PRO A 138 -8.19 34.15 10.86
C PRO A 138 -7.14 33.56 9.91
N ALA A 139 -5.93 34.13 9.88
CA ALA A 139 -4.84 33.68 9.02
C ALA A 139 -4.47 32.18 9.16
N TRP A 140 -4.78 31.57 10.31
CA TRP A 140 -4.56 30.13 10.50
C TRP A 140 -5.49 29.24 9.67
N ALA A 141 -6.70 29.69 9.36
CA ALA A 141 -7.60 28.97 8.46
C ALA A 141 -7.00 28.91 7.04
N GLY A 142 -6.40 30.00 6.57
CA GLY A 142 -5.73 30.07 5.27
C GLY A 142 -4.54 29.11 5.14
N TRP A 143 -3.60 29.11 6.10
CA TRP A 143 -2.43 28.24 5.99
C TRP A 143 -2.74 26.76 6.26
N THR A 144 -3.65 26.43 7.19
CA THR A 144 -4.11 25.03 7.38
C THR A 144 -4.81 24.49 6.13
N HIS A 145 -5.61 25.33 5.45
CA HIS A 145 -6.27 24.99 4.19
C HIS A 145 -5.27 24.77 3.05
N PHE A 146 -4.27 25.66 2.90
CA PHE A 146 -3.21 25.47 1.90
C PHE A 146 -2.41 24.18 2.14
N PHE A 147 -1.97 23.91 3.37
CA PHE A 147 -1.26 22.66 3.66
C PHE A 147 -2.14 21.43 3.45
N ASN A 148 -3.44 21.50 3.79
CA ASN A 148 -4.41 20.45 3.49
C ASN A 148 -4.47 20.15 1.98
N LEU A 149 -4.62 21.17 1.13
CA LEU A 149 -4.57 21.01 -0.33
C LEU A 149 -3.25 20.39 -0.80
N PHE A 150 -2.12 20.91 -0.29
CA PHE A 150 -0.78 20.45 -0.67
C PHE A 150 -0.56 18.96 -0.37
N MET A 151 -0.94 18.50 0.83
CA MET A 151 -0.85 17.08 1.20
C MET A 151 -1.84 16.21 0.43
N MET A 152 -3.08 16.68 0.29
CA MET A 152 -4.16 15.93 -0.37
C MET A 152 -3.80 15.56 -1.83
N MET A 153 -3.12 16.44 -2.56
CA MET A 153 -2.59 16.13 -3.90
C MET A 153 -1.78 14.82 -3.93
N PHE A 154 -0.86 14.64 -2.99
CA PHE A 154 0.03 13.48 -2.96
C PHE A 154 -0.62 12.26 -2.29
N ILE A 155 -1.48 12.46 -1.28
CA ILE A 155 -2.31 11.40 -0.66
C ILE A 155 -3.19 10.76 -1.74
N ILE A 156 -3.88 11.56 -2.56
CA ILE A 156 -4.69 11.07 -3.69
C ILE A 156 -3.84 10.29 -4.70
N ARG A 157 -2.74 10.87 -5.20
CA ARG A 157 -1.88 10.21 -6.22
C ARG A 157 -1.27 8.89 -5.75
N SER A 158 -0.85 8.83 -4.48
CA SER A 158 -0.29 7.63 -3.87
C SER A 158 -1.40 6.60 -3.56
N GLY A 159 -2.56 7.02 -3.09
CA GLY A 159 -3.72 6.16 -2.83
C GLY A 159 -4.25 5.47 -4.09
N ILE A 160 -4.36 6.21 -5.21
CA ILE A 160 -4.74 5.63 -6.50
C ILE A 160 -3.63 4.68 -7.02
N GLN A 161 -2.35 4.98 -6.79
CA GLN A 161 -1.25 4.06 -7.11
C GLN A 161 -1.30 2.76 -6.28
N ILE A 162 -1.65 2.83 -4.99
CA ILE A 162 -1.87 1.66 -4.13
C ILE A 162 -3.06 0.82 -4.63
N LEU A 163 -4.16 1.47 -5.03
CA LEU A 163 -5.30 0.81 -5.65
C LEU A 163 -4.89 0.04 -6.93
N CYS A 164 -4.00 0.59 -7.75
CA CYS A 164 -3.57 -0.01 -9.00
C CYS A 164 -2.68 -1.26 -8.85
N ASP A 165 -2.09 -1.49 -7.67
CA ASP A 165 -1.38 -2.74 -7.40
C ASP A 165 -2.31 -3.90 -6.98
N HIS A 166 -3.61 -3.63 -6.81
CA HIS A 166 -4.66 -4.64 -6.82
C HIS A 166 -5.98 -4.00 -7.33
N PRO A 167 -6.16 -3.86 -8.65
CA PRO A 167 -7.12 -2.92 -9.27
C PRO A 167 -8.60 -3.32 -9.19
N ARG A 168 -9.03 -3.87 -8.05
CA ARG A 168 -10.35 -4.46 -7.76
C ARG A 168 -10.77 -4.10 -6.33
N LEU A 169 -12.05 -3.82 -6.13
CA LEU A 169 -12.66 -3.56 -4.82
C LEU A 169 -13.80 -4.55 -4.56
N TYR A 170 -13.94 -4.98 -3.30
CA TYR A 170 -14.87 -6.02 -2.86
C TYR A 170 -15.57 -5.61 -1.57
N PHE A 171 -16.84 -5.96 -1.42
CA PHE A 171 -17.51 -5.97 -0.10
C PHE A 171 -17.43 -7.34 0.59
N SER A 172 -17.04 -8.39 -0.15
CA SER A 172 -16.71 -9.72 0.38
C SER A 172 -15.29 -9.73 0.96
N ARG A 173 -15.11 -10.44 2.08
CA ARG A 173 -13.79 -10.69 2.69
C ARG A 173 -12.87 -11.59 1.85
N ASN A 174 -13.46 -12.35 0.93
CA ASN A 174 -12.80 -13.43 0.19
C ASN A 174 -11.99 -12.94 -1.02
N SER A 175 -12.19 -11.69 -1.45
CA SER A 175 -11.55 -11.10 -2.64
C SER A 175 -11.63 -12.00 -3.89
N THR A 176 -12.72 -12.74 -4.11
CA THR A 176 -12.80 -13.73 -5.20
C THR A 176 -12.82 -13.01 -6.55
N PRO A 177 -11.79 -13.15 -7.40
CA PRO A 177 -11.70 -12.43 -8.67
C PRO A 177 -12.87 -12.79 -9.58
N GLY A 178 -13.43 -11.80 -10.29
CA GLY A 178 -14.57 -11.97 -11.20
C GLY A 178 -15.92 -12.26 -10.52
N LYS A 179 -15.94 -12.72 -9.26
CA LYS A 179 -17.17 -13.05 -8.51
C LYS A 179 -17.57 -11.99 -7.48
N ASP A 180 -16.62 -11.52 -6.69
CA ASP A 180 -16.89 -10.66 -5.53
C ASP A 180 -16.63 -9.16 -5.79
N GLU A 181 -15.96 -8.85 -6.91
CA GLU A 181 -15.57 -7.49 -7.28
C GLU A 181 -16.79 -6.64 -7.66
N TRP A 182 -16.92 -5.45 -7.07
CA TRP A 182 -17.97 -4.46 -7.41
C TRP A 182 -17.43 -3.31 -8.27
N LEU A 183 -16.15 -3.01 -8.15
CA LEU A 183 -15.43 -2.05 -8.98
C LEU A 183 -14.11 -2.67 -9.46
N ARG A 184 -13.72 -2.38 -10.71
CA ARG A 184 -12.38 -2.67 -11.24
C ARG A 184 -11.80 -1.48 -12.02
N VAL A 185 -10.48 -1.31 -11.94
CA VAL A 185 -9.69 -0.27 -12.64
C VAL A 185 -8.60 -0.90 -13.50
N GLY A 186 -8.85 -2.13 -13.96
CA GLY A 186 -7.96 -2.94 -14.77
C GLY A 186 -8.73 -3.91 -15.66
N PRO A 187 -8.03 -4.72 -16.46
CA PRO A 187 -8.66 -5.66 -17.38
C PRO A 187 -9.45 -6.76 -16.63
N PRO A 188 -10.31 -7.51 -17.35
CA PRO A 188 -10.93 -8.71 -16.82
C PRO A 188 -9.92 -9.70 -16.22
N VAL A 189 -10.44 -10.61 -15.38
CA VAL A 189 -9.67 -11.74 -14.88
C VAL A 189 -9.26 -12.61 -16.09
N PRO A 190 -7.97 -12.93 -16.27
CA PRO A 190 -7.53 -13.81 -17.34
C PRO A 190 -7.87 -15.27 -17.03
N ASP A 191 -8.07 -16.06 -18.08
CA ASP A 191 -8.21 -17.51 -17.97
C ASP A 191 -6.81 -18.16 -17.90
N ASP A 192 -6.14 -17.95 -16.76
CA ASP A 192 -4.78 -18.44 -16.47
C ASP A 192 -4.74 -19.03 -15.04
N PRO A 193 -4.54 -20.35 -14.87
CA PRO A 193 -4.50 -20.98 -13.55
C PRO A 193 -3.25 -20.59 -12.73
N TYR A 194 -2.19 -20.08 -13.37
CA TYR A 194 -0.97 -19.60 -12.71
C TYR A 194 -1.01 -18.10 -12.42
N TRP A 195 -2.10 -17.41 -12.79
CA TRP A 195 -2.25 -15.97 -12.57
C TRP A 195 -2.05 -15.58 -11.11
N THR A 196 -1.38 -14.45 -10.90
CA THR A 196 -0.94 -13.93 -9.59
C THR A 196 -1.40 -12.50 -9.35
N ALA A 197 -1.47 -12.08 -8.10
CA ALA A 197 -1.77 -10.67 -7.78
C ALA A 197 -0.68 -9.72 -8.30
N ASN A 198 0.57 -10.18 -8.40
CA ASN A 198 1.66 -9.44 -9.06
C ASN A 198 1.33 -9.17 -10.55
N ALA A 199 0.81 -10.18 -11.25
CA ALA A 199 0.43 -10.06 -12.67
C ALA A 199 -0.81 -9.18 -12.88
N ASP A 200 -1.73 -9.11 -11.90
CA ASP A 200 -2.92 -8.26 -11.97
C ASP A 200 -2.62 -6.74 -11.93
N THR A 201 -1.51 -6.34 -11.28
CA THR A 201 -1.07 -4.94 -11.17
C THR A 201 -1.16 -4.16 -12.49
N VAL A 202 -1.52 -2.87 -12.43
CA VAL A 202 -1.61 -1.99 -13.60
C VAL A 202 -0.81 -0.69 -13.39
N ALA A 203 -0.26 -0.14 -14.47
CA ALA A 203 0.45 1.15 -14.42
C ALA A 203 -0.49 2.34 -14.66
N LEU A 204 -0.24 3.42 -13.92
CA LEU A 204 -0.79 4.75 -14.19
C LEU A 204 0.19 5.60 -15.01
N PRO A 205 -0.26 6.73 -15.59
CA PRO A 205 0.64 7.79 -16.04
C PRO A 205 1.46 8.36 -14.88
N ARG A 206 2.73 8.71 -15.11
CA ARG A 206 3.68 9.25 -14.11
C ARG A 206 3.22 10.52 -13.39
N HIS A 207 2.30 11.27 -13.97
CA HIS A 207 1.72 12.49 -13.38
C HIS A 207 0.42 12.22 -12.61
N PHE A 208 -0.17 11.04 -12.73
CA PHE A 208 -1.44 10.68 -12.07
C PHE A 208 -1.21 9.71 -10.91
N GLY A 209 -0.38 8.67 -11.11
CA GLY A 209 0.16 7.88 -10.02
C GLY A 209 1.35 8.56 -9.33
N LEU A 210 1.67 8.10 -8.12
CA LEU A 210 2.93 8.41 -7.43
C LEU A 210 3.52 7.11 -6.88
N PRO A 211 4.58 6.54 -7.49
CA PRO A 211 5.39 7.08 -8.59
C PRO A 211 4.89 6.83 -10.03
N GLY A 212 3.78 6.13 -10.26
CA GLY A 212 3.23 5.97 -11.63
C GLY A 212 3.93 4.92 -12.49
N PHE A 213 4.26 3.77 -11.90
CA PHE A 213 4.68 2.54 -12.58
C PHE A 213 4.20 1.30 -11.80
N ARG A 214 4.25 0.11 -12.42
CA ARG A 214 3.68 -1.13 -11.86
C ARG A 214 4.40 -1.57 -10.57
N HIS A 215 3.67 -2.21 -9.67
CA HIS A 215 4.19 -2.89 -8.48
C HIS A 215 4.96 -1.95 -7.51
N SER A 216 4.64 -0.65 -7.55
CA SER A 216 5.34 0.41 -6.83
C SER A 216 4.76 0.70 -5.44
N ILE A 217 3.86 -0.16 -4.94
CA ILE A 217 3.18 -0.03 -3.64
C ILE A 217 4.10 0.24 -2.45
N GLY A 218 5.34 -0.24 -2.46
CA GLY A 218 6.32 0.07 -1.41
C GLY A 218 6.54 1.58 -1.26
N LEU A 219 6.90 2.22 -2.37
CA LEU A 219 7.14 3.67 -2.44
C LEU A 219 5.82 4.46 -2.32
N ALA A 220 4.73 3.96 -2.90
CA ALA A 220 3.43 4.62 -2.80
C ALA A 220 2.90 4.65 -1.35
N ARG A 221 3.04 3.57 -0.57
CA ARG A 221 2.65 3.53 0.86
C ARG A 221 3.45 4.50 1.71
N TRP A 222 4.75 4.70 1.44
CA TRP A 222 5.54 5.71 2.16
C TRP A 222 5.07 7.13 1.91
N TRP A 223 4.69 7.45 0.67
CA TRP A 223 4.07 8.73 0.34
C TRP A 223 2.70 8.91 1.00
N HIS A 224 1.85 7.89 0.93
CA HIS A 224 0.49 7.94 1.48
C HIS A 224 0.54 8.09 3.01
N LEU A 225 1.04 7.06 3.71
CA LEU A 225 1.06 7.02 5.17
C LEU A 225 1.95 8.11 5.79
N GLY A 226 3.02 8.50 5.11
CA GLY A 226 3.88 9.59 5.57
C GLY A 226 3.17 10.94 5.55
N LEU A 227 2.39 11.23 4.50
CA LEU A 227 1.61 12.46 4.41
C LEU A 227 0.30 12.40 5.20
N ASP A 228 -0.30 11.23 5.39
CA ASP A 228 -1.43 11.04 6.29
C ASP A 228 -1.08 11.46 7.72
N VAL A 229 0.14 11.18 8.21
CA VAL A 229 0.62 11.64 9.52
C VAL A 229 0.68 13.17 9.59
N LEU A 230 1.20 13.83 8.56
CA LEU A 230 1.26 15.30 8.50
C LEU A 230 -0.13 15.92 8.34
N TRP A 231 -1.03 15.27 7.60
CA TRP A 231 -2.41 15.69 7.38
C TRP A 231 -3.23 15.56 8.66
N LEU A 232 -3.07 14.46 9.41
CA LEU A 232 -3.64 14.26 10.74
C LEU A 232 -3.12 15.29 11.75
N LEU A 233 -1.83 15.63 11.72
CA LEU A 233 -1.26 16.68 12.56
C LEU A 233 -1.86 18.05 12.24
N ASN A 234 -1.93 18.42 10.95
CA ASN A 234 -2.58 19.65 10.49
C ASN A 234 -4.07 19.68 10.86
N GLY A 235 -4.77 18.54 10.74
CA GLY A 235 -6.15 18.36 11.17
C GLY A 235 -6.33 18.54 12.68
N ALA A 236 -5.46 17.97 13.51
CA ALA A 236 -5.48 18.15 14.96
C ALA A 236 -5.27 19.61 15.36
N VAL A 237 -4.31 20.31 14.74
CA VAL A 237 -4.09 21.74 14.93
C VAL A 237 -5.30 22.56 14.47
N PHE A 238 -5.88 22.25 13.31
CA PHE A 238 -7.10 22.87 12.81
C PHE A 238 -8.26 22.71 13.80
N TYR A 239 -8.52 21.49 14.32
CA TYR A 239 -9.57 21.24 15.30
C TYR A 239 -9.35 22.04 16.59
N VAL A 240 -8.13 22.03 17.15
CA VAL A 240 -7.80 22.81 18.36
C VAL A 240 -8.05 24.30 18.14
N LEU A 241 -7.61 24.87 17.03
CA LEU A 241 -7.80 26.29 16.72
C LEU A 241 -9.28 26.62 16.44
N LEU A 242 -9.98 25.77 15.69
CA LEU A 242 -11.41 25.92 15.36
C LEU A 242 -12.29 26.02 16.62
N PHE A 243 -12.08 25.13 17.60
CA PHE A 243 -12.85 25.12 18.84
C PHE A 243 -12.38 26.15 19.88
N SER A 244 -11.10 26.53 19.89
CA SER A 244 -10.58 27.55 20.83
C SER A 244 -10.81 29.00 20.38
N THR A 245 -11.14 29.26 19.11
CA THR A 245 -11.34 30.62 18.56
C THR A 245 -12.78 30.88 18.09
N ASP A 246 -13.74 30.08 18.57
CA ASP A 246 -15.18 30.09 18.22
C ASP A 246 -15.52 29.93 16.72
N GLN A 247 -14.53 29.72 15.85
CA GLN A 247 -14.72 29.57 14.40
C GLN A 247 -15.51 28.31 14.03
N TRP A 248 -15.64 27.33 14.94
CA TRP A 248 -16.54 26.17 14.78
C TRP A 248 -17.97 26.59 14.43
N ARG A 249 -18.45 27.73 14.94
CA ARG A 249 -19.80 28.28 14.66
C ARG A 249 -20.04 28.61 13.19
N ARG A 250 -18.96 28.76 12.38
CA ARG A 250 -19.04 28.98 10.93
C ARG A 250 -19.30 27.70 10.13
N ILE A 251 -19.03 26.52 10.69
CA ILE A 251 -19.06 25.23 9.95
C ILE A 251 -19.86 24.13 10.66
N VAL A 252 -20.51 24.42 11.79
CA VAL A 252 -21.38 23.49 12.49
C VAL A 252 -22.82 24.06 12.49
N PRO A 253 -23.79 23.37 11.89
CA PRO A 253 -25.20 23.79 11.95
C PRO A 253 -25.72 23.81 13.39
N THR A 254 -26.36 24.91 13.78
CA THR A 254 -26.94 25.11 15.13
C THR A 254 -28.46 25.16 15.16
N SER A 255 -29.12 25.18 13.98
CA SER A 255 -30.58 25.06 13.84
C SER A 255 -30.94 24.10 12.70
N TRP A 256 -32.15 23.52 12.78
CA TRP A 256 -32.74 22.70 11.73
C TRP A 256 -33.15 23.51 10.49
N ASP A 257 -33.28 24.83 10.59
CA ASP A 257 -33.58 25.72 9.45
C ASP A 257 -32.48 25.69 8.38
N VAL A 258 -31.29 25.17 8.70
CA VAL A 258 -30.23 24.92 7.72
C VAL A 258 -30.72 24.10 6.52
N PHE A 259 -31.68 23.18 6.71
CA PHE A 259 -32.19 22.34 5.63
C PHE A 259 -33.08 23.11 4.62
N PRO A 260 -34.13 23.87 5.02
CA PRO A 260 -34.85 24.72 4.08
C PRO A 260 -33.98 25.83 3.47
N HIS A 261 -33.10 26.47 4.24
CA HIS A 261 -32.13 27.44 3.68
C HIS A 261 -31.21 26.79 2.62
N ALA A 262 -30.72 25.56 2.84
CA ALA A 262 -29.88 24.86 1.86
C ALA A 262 -30.66 24.41 0.61
N ALA A 263 -31.95 24.04 0.77
CA ALA A 263 -32.83 23.72 -0.35
C ALA A 263 -33.09 24.97 -1.23
N SER A 264 -33.33 26.13 -0.60
CA SER A 264 -33.40 27.43 -1.28
C SER A 264 -32.11 27.71 -2.07
N VAL A 265 -30.94 27.66 -1.43
CA VAL A 265 -29.64 27.88 -2.09
C VAL A 265 -29.42 26.92 -3.28
N MET A 266 -29.84 25.65 -3.16
CA MET A 266 -29.75 24.69 -4.27
C MET A 266 -30.59 25.15 -5.48
N ILE A 267 -31.83 25.61 -5.25
CA ILE A 267 -32.68 26.16 -6.31
C ILE A 267 -32.04 27.40 -6.94
N GLN A 268 -31.48 28.30 -6.11
CA GLN A 268 -30.80 29.53 -6.56
C GLN A 268 -29.57 29.23 -7.43
N TYR A 269 -28.72 28.29 -7.03
CA TYR A 269 -27.59 27.85 -7.86
C TYR A 269 -28.05 27.17 -9.15
N MET A 270 -29.07 26.30 -9.10
CA MET A 270 -29.64 25.64 -10.29
C MET A 270 -30.26 26.65 -11.26
N SER A 271 -30.95 27.69 -10.79
CA SER A 271 -31.55 28.71 -11.68
C SER A 271 -30.53 29.64 -12.34
N LEU A 272 -29.26 29.60 -11.91
CA LEU A 272 -28.22 30.59 -12.25
C LEU A 272 -28.53 32.01 -11.76
N GLU A 273 -29.33 32.13 -10.71
CA GLU A 273 -29.62 33.39 -9.99
C GLU A 273 -29.23 33.18 -8.54
N TRP A 274 -27.95 33.46 -8.26
CA TRP A 274 -27.23 32.98 -7.09
C TRP A 274 -27.51 33.82 -5.84
N PRO A 275 -27.39 33.25 -4.63
CA PRO A 275 -27.59 33.97 -3.38
C PRO A 275 -26.50 35.01 -3.14
N ASP A 276 -26.83 36.04 -2.34
CA ASP A 276 -25.86 36.99 -1.81
C ASP A 276 -24.92 36.28 -0.81
N ASP A 277 -23.68 36.05 -1.23
CA ASP A 277 -22.68 35.24 -0.50
C ASP A 277 -21.76 36.13 0.37
N HIS A 278 -22.05 36.24 1.67
CA HIS A 278 -21.24 36.98 2.65
C HIS A 278 -20.07 36.15 3.24
N THR A 279 -19.30 35.47 2.38
CA THR A 279 -18.33 34.40 2.77
C THR A 279 -17.27 34.80 3.78
N TRP A 280 -16.99 36.11 3.96
CA TRP A 280 -16.12 36.64 5.02
C TRP A 280 -16.67 36.44 6.43
N THR A 281 -17.98 36.60 6.64
CA THR A 281 -18.63 36.55 7.97
C THR A 281 -19.50 35.33 8.20
N ASN A 282 -20.03 34.73 7.13
CA ASN A 282 -20.90 33.56 7.18
C ASN A 282 -20.94 32.83 5.82
N TYR A 283 -20.96 31.51 5.86
CA TYR A 283 -21.28 30.70 4.68
C TYR A 283 -22.80 30.59 4.51
N ASN A 284 -23.26 30.37 3.27
CA ASN A 284 -24.66 30.00 3.05
C ASN A 284 -24.93 28.57 3.55
N ALA A 285 -26.19 28.19 3.74
CA ALA A 285 -26.55 26.93 4.37
C ALA A 285 -26.09 25.67 3.59
N LEU A 286 -25.99 25.73 2.25
CA LEU A 286 -25.50 24.61 1.45
C LEU A 286 -23.98 24.45 1.58
N GLN A 287 -23.23 25.56 1.59
CA GLN A 287 -21.81 25.58 1.92
C GLN A 287 -21.59 25.07 3.37
N LEU A 288 -22.39 25.52 4.34
CA LEU A 288 -22.33 25.11 5.75
C LEU A 288 -22.45 23.59 5.91
N ILE A 289 -23.48 22.97 5.32
CA ILE A 289 -23.66 21.51 5.33
C ILE A 289 -22.48 20.82 4.64
N SER A 290 -22.04 21.33 3.48
CA SER A 290 -20.94 20.73 2.72
C SER A 290 -19.63 20.74 3.50
N TYR A 291 -19.29 21.85 4.17
CA TYR A 291 -18.10 21.95 5.01
C TYR A 291 -18.21 21.13 6.29
N PHE A 292 -19.39 21.09 6.92
CA PHE A 292 -19.66 20.20 8.06
C PHE A 292 -19.40 18.73 7.69
N VAL A 293 -19.96 18.25 6.58
CA VAL A 293 -19.77 16.88 6.11
C VAL A 293 -18.31 16.61 5.75
N THR A 294 -17.64 17.50 5.02
CA THR A 294 -16.22 17.34 4.68
C THR A 294 -15.32 17.24 5.94
N VAL A 295 -15.50 18.16 6.89
CA VAL A 295 -14.65 18.26 8.09
C VAL A 295 -14.98 17.19 9.13
N PHE A 296 -16.26 16.99 9.48
CA PHE A 296 -16.66 16.16 10.62
C PHE A 296 -17.17 14.77 10.25
N VAL A 297 -17.38 14.46 8.96
CA VAL A 297 -17.83 13.13 8.52
C VAL A 297 -16.81 12.48 7.58
N ALA A 298 -16.50 13.11 6.44
CA ALA A 298 -15.64 12.52 5.41
C ALA A 298 -14.18 12.39 5.87
N ALA A 299 -13.61 13.41 6.51
CA ALA A 299 -12.26 13.34 7.04
C ALA A 299 -12.11 12.26 8.15
N PRO A 300 -12.95 12.20 9.20
CA PRO A 300 -12.94 11.08 10.16
C PRO A 300 -13.18 9.72 9.51
N ALA A 301 -14.08 9.62 8.52
CA ALA A 301 -14.31 8.38 7.78
C ALA A 301 -13.06 7.93 7.00
N ALA A 302 -12.27 8.85 6.43
CA ALA A 302 -10.99 8.53 5.80
C ALA A 302 -10.02 7.89 6.80
N VAL A 303 -9.92 8.43 8.02
CA VAL A 303 -9.05 7.90 9.10
C VAL A 303 -9.53 6.52 9.57
N ILE A 304 -10.83 6.37 9.84
CA ILE A 304 -11.41 5.10 10.31
C ILE A 304 -11.24 4.01 9.27
N THR A 305 -11.49 4.30 8.00
CA THR A 305 -11.34 3.33 6.90
C THR A 305 -9.87 3.04 6.58
N GLY A 306 -8.98 4.05 6.70
CA GLY A 306 -7.53 3.89 6.58
C GLY A 306 -6.97 2.93 7.64
N LEU A 307 -7.28 3.18 8.91
CA LEU A 307 -6.92 2.29 10.02
C LEU A 307 -7.58 0.91 9.91
N GLY A 308 -8.82 0.85 9.40
CA GLY A 308 -9.53 -0.41 9.13
C GLY A 308 -8.89 -1.30 8.06
N MET A 309 -7.93 -0.78 7.28
CA MET A 309 -7.12 -1.59 6.36
C MET A 309 -5.87 -2.20 7.02
N SER A 310 -5.52 -1.84 8.27
CA SER A 310 -4.40 -2.44 9.00
C SER A 310 -4.67 -3.91 9.37
N PRO A 311 -3.79 -4.85 9.00
CA PRO A 311 -3.89 -6.25 9.44
C PRO A 311 -3.88 -6.40 10.97
N ALA A 312 -2.96 -5.69 11.64
CA ALA A 312 -2.80 -5.76 13.09
C ALA A 312 -4.07 -5.31 13.85
N LEU A 313 -4.77 -4.30 13.32
CA LEU A 313 -6.05 -3.87 13.86
C LEU A 313 -7.19 -4.83 13.48
N SER A 314 -7.24 -5.28 12.22
CA SER A 314 -8.27 -6.20 11.71
C SER A 314 -8.29 -7.55 12.43
N GLN A 315 -7.13 -8.08 12.84
CA GLN A 315 -7.06 -9.35 13.58
C GLN A 315 -7.51 -9.20 15.05
N ARG A 316 -7.16 -8.10 15.73
CA ARG A 316 -7.56 -7.89 17.14
C ARG A 316 -9.02 -7.44 17.28
N LEU A 317 -9.53 -6.66 16.33
CA LEU A 317 -10.92 -6.21 16.31
C LEU A 317 -11.87 -7.26 15.72
N GLY A 318 -11.59 -8.56 15.88
CA GLY A 318 -12.40 -9.66 15.33
C GLY A 318 -13.90 -9.56 15.66
N LEU A 319 -14.25 -9.06 16.86
CA LEU A 319 -15.64 -8.77 17.24
C LEU A 319 -16.28 -7.68 16.37
N ILE A 320 -15.56 -6.58 16.07
CA ILE A 320 -16.04 -5.51 15.18
C ILE A 320 -16.09 -6.01 13.73
N SER A 321 -15.07 -6.74 13.26
CA SER A 321 -15.06 -7.35 11.93
C SER A 321 -16.25 -8.32 11.73
N LYS A 322 -16.61 -9.09 12.77
CA LYS A 322 -17.73 -10.05 12.77
C LYS A 322 -19.11 -9.37 12.92
N HIS A 323 -19.26 -8.43 13.84
CA HIS A 323 -20.57 -7.79 14.14
C HIS A 323 -20.87 -6.56 13.26
N LEU A 324 -19.89 -5.71 12.97
CA LEU A 324 -20.04 -4.52 12.12
C LEU A 324 -19.67 -4.80 10.65
N ARG A 325 -19.32 -6.05 10.30
CA ARG A 325 -18.92 -6.53 8.95
C ARG A 325 -17.73 -5.79 8.31
N LEU A 326 -17.03 -4.95 9.07
CA LEU A 326 -15.98 -4.06 8.61
C LEU A 326 -14.64 -4.81 8.53
N ASN A 327 -14.52 -5.66 7.51
CA ASN A 327 -13.27 -6.33 7.14
C ASN A 327 -12.41 -5.43 6.23
N ILE A 328 -11.13 -5.77 6.05
CA ILE A 328 -10.16 -5.02 5.21
C ILE A 328 -10.68 -4.68 3.80
N GLN A 329 -11.44 -5.55 3.12
CA GLN A 329 -11.96 -5.29 1.78
C GLN A 329 -13.11 -4.27 1.79
N VAL A 330 -13.99 -4.37 2.80
CA VAL A 330 -15.04 -3.36 3.05
C VAL A 330 -14.41 -2.02 3.42
N ALA A 331 -13.44 -1.99 4.34
CA ALA A 331 -12.72 -0.77 4.71
C ALA A 331 -12.10 -0.09 3.48
N ARG A 332 -11.43 -0.86 2.62
CA ARG A 332 -10.84 -0.39 1.36
C ARG A 332 -11.85 0.11 0.34
N SER A 333 -13.01 -0.54 0.25
CA SER A 333 -14.12 -0.09 -0.60
C SER A 333 -14.74 1.22 -0.09
N LEU A 334 -14.94 1.35 1.23
CA LEU A 334 -15.43 2.58 1.85
C LEU A 334 -14.39 3.72 1.73
N HIS A 335 -13.10 3.42 1.89
CA HIS A 335 -12.02 4.39 1.72
C HIS A 335 -11.99 4.95 0.27
N PHE A 336 -12.22 4.10 -0.73
CA PHE A 336 -12.37 4.54 -2.12
C PHE A 336 -13.61 5.42 -2.34
N LEU A 337 -14.74 5.12 -1.68
CA LEU A 337 -15.93 5.98 -1.74
C LEU A 337 -15.69 7.34 -1.07
N VAL A 338 -14.92 7.39 0.02
CA VAL A 338 -14.47 8.64 0.65
C VAL A 338 -13.53 9.43 -0.27
N LEU A 339 -12.59 8.76 -0.96
CA LEU A 339 -11.79 9.39 -2.02
C LEU A 339 -12.67 9.96 -3.15
N ALA A 340 -13.68 9.22 -3.62
CA ALA A 340 -14.61 9.68 -4.64
C ALA A 340 -15.40 10.92 -4.17
N TYR A 341 -15.85 10.94 -2.91
CA TYR A 341 -16.46 12.12 -2.29
C TYR A 341 -15.49 13.31 -2.29
N PHE A 342 -14.24 13.15 -1.84
CA PHE A 342 -13.26 14.23 -1.83
C PHE A 342 -12.97 14.77 -3.24
N LEU A 343 -12.87 13.91 -4.26
CA LEU A 343 -12.67 14.33 -5.65
C LEU A 343 -13.84 15.16 -6.17
N VAL A 344 -15.09 14.74 -5.90
CA VAL A 344 -16.30 15.49 -6.28
C VAL A 344 -16.40 16.80 -5.50
N PHE A 345 -16.15 16.77 -4.19
CA PHE A 345 -16.13 17.97 -3.34
C PHE A 345 -15.10 18.98 -3.81
N ILE A 346 -13.85 18.58 -4.07
CA ILE A 346 -12.78 19.46 -4.57
C ILE A 346 -13.18 20.06 -5.91
N LEU A 347 -13.70 19.26 -6.85
CA LEU A 347 -14.13 19.74 -8.16
C LEU A 347 -15.23 20.81 -8.02
N VAL A 348 -16.31 20.51 -7.31
CA VAL A 348 -17.44 21.43 -7.11
C VAL A 348 -17.01 22.68 -6.34
N HIS A 349 -16.29 22.52 -5.22
CA HIS A 349 -15.83 23.62 -4.38
C HIS A 349 -14.92 24.59 -5.15
N VAL A 350 -13.91 24.07 -5.87
CA VAL A 350 -13.01 24.91 -6.68
C VAL A 350 -13.78 25.59 -7.83
N THR A 351 -14.70 24.90 -8.49
CA THR A 351 -15.56 25.53 -9.51
C THR A 351 -16.39 26.67 -8.92
N MET A 352 -17.02 26.48 -7.76
CA MET A 352 -17.83 27.52 -7.11
C MET A 352 -16.98 28.71 -6.63
N VAL A 353 -15.76 28.47 -6.12
CA VAL A 353 -14.80 29.53 -5.75
C VAL A 353 -14.51 30.47 -6.93
N PHE A 354 -14.29 29.91 -8.12
CA PHE A 354 -13.95 30.69 -9.32
C PHE A 354 -15.15 31.27 -10.06
N ALA A 355 -16.33 30.66 -9.94
CA ALA A 355 -17.52 31.09 -10.65
C ALA A 355 -18.36 32.13 -9.87
N THR A 356 -18.18 32.22 -8.54
CA THR A 356 -18.73 33.30 -7.69
C THR A 356 -17.77 34.50 -7.72
N ASP A 357 -17.52 35.19 -6.60
CA ASP A 357 -16.47 36.22 -6.55
C ASP A 357 -15.08 35.60 -6.36
N ALA A 358 -14.41 35.32 -7.47
CA ALA A 358 -13.08 34.71 -7.47
C ALA A 358 -12.02 35.56 -6.74
N PHE A 359 -12.09 36.89 -6.79
CA PHE A 359 -11.07 37.74 -6.18
C PHE A 359 -11.25 37.83 -4.67
N ASP A 360 -12.48 38.05 -4.21
CA ASP A 360 -12.75 38.12 -2.77
C ASP A 360 -12.63 36.75 -2.10
N ASN A 361 -13.10 35.66 -2.72
CA ASN A 361 -12.86 34.31 -2.20
C ASN A 361 -11.36 33.97 -2.06
N LEU A 362 -10.52 34.40 -3.02
CA LEU A 362 -9.07 34.22 -2.91
C LEU A 362 -8.43 35.15 -1.88
N ASN A 363 -8.95 36.37 -1.66
CA ASN A 363 -8.54 37.22 -0.54
C ASN A 363 -8.87 36.59 0.82
N HIS A 364 -10.08 36.04 0.96
CA HIS A 364 -10.55 35.34 2.15
C HIS A 364 -9.62 34.17 2.51
N MET A 365 -9.27 33.32 1.54
CA MET A 365 -8.47 32.11 1.77
C MET A 365 -6.95 32.34 1.83
N PHE A 366 -6.38 33.17 0.95
CA PHE A 366 -4.92 33.29 0.78
C PHE A 366 -4.32 34.56 1.36
N ALA A 367 -5.12 35.60 1.62
CA ALA A 367 -4.65 36.85 2.22
C ALA A 367 -5.22 37.12 3.64
N ALA A 368 -6.22 36.35 4.08
CA ALA A 368 -7.01 36.61 5.30
C ALA A 368 -7.55 38.05 5.33
N ARG A 369 -8.15 38.48 4.22
CA ARG A 369 -8.75 39.81 4.02
C ARG A 369 -10.11 39.64 3.38
N GLY A 370 -11.10 40.40 3.84
CA GLY A 370 -12.40 40.51 3.20
C GLY A 370 -13.02 41.88 3.49
N CYS A 371 -13.93 42.32 2.61
CA CYS A 371 -14.70 43.52 2.82
C CYS A 371 -15.79 43.27 3.88
N VAL A 372 -16.03 44.25 4.74
CA VAL A 372 -17.24 44.34 5.56
C VAL A 372 -18.10 45.47 5.01
N GLU A 373 -19.40 45.39 5.22
CA GLU A 373 -20.34 46.43 4.80
C GLU A 373 -19.95 47.80 5.42
N GLY A 374 -19.65 48.79 4.58
CA GLY A 374 -19.13 50.10 5.00
C GLY A 374 -17.60 50.24 5.05
N ALA A 375 -16.82 49.29 4.52
CA ALA A 375 -15.36 49.38 4.45
C ALA A 375 -14.83 50.48 3.49
N GLU A 376 -13.59 50.94 3.73
CA GLU A 376 -12.97 52.01 2.93
C GLU A 376 -12.73 51.64 1.44
N PRO A 377 -12.68 52.64 0.53
CA PRO A 377 -12.37 52.43 -0.88
C PRO A 377 -11.02 51.74 -1.08
N GLY A 378 -11.05 50.47 -1.53
CA GLY A 378 -9.86 49.64 -1.73
C GLY A 378 -9.84 48.32 -0.95
N CYS A 379 -10.93 47.94 -0.27
CA CYS A 379 -11.03 46.64 0.40
C CYS A 379 -10.95 45.45 -0.58
N HIS A 380 -11.50 45.59 -1.79
CA HIS A 380 -11.32 44.63 -2.88
C HIS A 380 -9.89 44.70 -3.41
N SER A 381 -9.17 43.58 -3.35
CA SER A 381 -7.74 43.52 -3.65
C SER A 381 -7.39 42.34 -4.55
N ALA A 382 -6.31 42.42 -5.32
CA ALA A 382 -5.76 41.28 -6.05
C ALA A 382 -4.71 40.49 -5.25
N VAL A 383 -4.43 40.87 -3.99
CA VAL A 383 -3.35 40.26 -3.18
C VAL A 383 -3.59 38.76 -2.96
N GLY A 384 -4.80 38.34 -2.61
CA GLY A 384 -5.13 36.92 -2.46
C GLY A 384 -4.94 36.11 -3.74
N PHE A 385 -5.30 36.69 -4.89
CA PHE A 385 -5.07 36.09 -6.20
C PHE A 385 -3.57 35.90 -6.51
N TYR A 386 -2.71 36.88 -6.23
CA TYR A 386 -1.27 36.74 -6.45
C TYR A 386 -0.62 35.72 -5.50
N VAL A 387 -1.05 35.67 -4.23
CA VAL A 387 -0.59 34.63 -3.28
C VAL A 387 -1.07 33.24 -3.72
N PHE A 388 -2.31 33.12 -4.19
CA PHE A 388 -2.83 31.89 -4.81
C PHE A 388 -1.99 31.46 -6.01
N CYS A 389 -1.65 32.36 -6.94
CA CYS A 389 -0.80 32.05 -8.08
C CYS A 389 0.59 31.54 -7.65
N ALA A 390 1.22 32.17 -6.66
CA ALA A 390 2.48 31.69 -6.10
C ALA A 390 2.34 30.30 -5.46
N ALA A 391 1.30 30.09 -4.65
CA ALA A 391 0.97 28.80 -4.04
C ALA A 391 0.70 27.70 -5.08
N ALA A 392 -0.03 28.02 -6.16
CA ALA A 392 -0.30 27.13 -7.27
C ALA A 392 0.97 26.74 -8.03
N VAL A 393 1.91 27.68 -8.25
CA VAL A 393 3.23 27.36 -8.82
C VAL A 393 4.00 26.40 -7.93
N VAL A 394 4.03 26.60 -6.60
CA VAL A 394 4.65 25.65 -5.67
C VAL A 394 4.01 24.26 -5.77
N CYS A 395 2.67 24.19 -5.78
CA CYS A 395 1.93 22.94 -5.94
C CYS A 395 2.26 22.21 -7.25
N ILE A 396 2.29 22.94 -8.37
CA ILE A 396 2.62 22.40 -9.70
C ILE A 396 4.06 21.88 -9.73
N LEU A 397 5.04 22.67 -9.28
CA LEU A 397 6.45 22.26 -9.24
C LEU A 397 6.64 21.00 -8.38
N ALA A 398 6.03 20.96 -7.20
CA ALA A 398 6.08 19.80 -6.32
C ALA A 398 5.40 18.55 -6.94
N TRP A 399 4.26 18.74 -7.63
CA TRP A 399 3.56 17.68 -8.35
C TRP A 399 4.43 17.04 -9.43
N PHE A 400 5.09 17.84 -10.27
CA PHE A 400 5.97 17.35 -11.32
C PHE A 400 7.29 16.78 -10.77
N ALA A 401 7.81 17.31 -9.66
CA ALA A 401 9.05 16.83 -9.04
C ALA A 401 8.92 15.52 -8.25
N ALA A 402 7.76 15.23 -7.64
CA ALA A 402 7.61 14.10 -6.73
C ALA A 402 7.94 12.73 -7.38
N THR A 403 7.50 12.49 -8.62
CA THR A 403 7.78 11.24 -9.33
C THR A 403 9.28 11.04 -9.65
N PRO A 404 9.98 11.96 -10.35
CA PRO A 404 11.40 11.79 -10.62
C PRO A 404 12.25 11.77 -9.35
N LEU A 405 11.89 12.52 -8.29
CA LEU A 405 12.56 12.41 -6.99
C LEU A 405 12.38 11.04 -6.35
N THR A 406 11.19 10.43 -6.47
CA THR A 406 10.93 9.08 -5.95
C THR A 406 11.71 7.99 -6.70
N ILE A 407 11.88 8.16 -8.02
CA ILE A 407 12.67 7.26 -8.87
C ILE A 407 14.17 7.41 -8.60
N LYS A 408 14.66 8.65 -8.43
CA LYS A 408 16.09 8.94 -8.23
C LYS A 408 16.56 8.74 -6.78
N TYR A 409 15.66 8.87 -5.80
CA TYR A 409 16.00 8.78 -4.37
C TYR A 409 15.00 7.89 -3.56
N PRO A 410 14.67 6.67 -4.00
CA PRO A 410 13.71 5.78 -3.34
C PRO A 410 14.08 5.48 -1.88
N ARG A 411 15.38 5.36 -1.56
CA ARG A 411 15.86 5.19 -0.18
C ARG A 411 15.60 6.39 0.71
N VAL A 412 15.57 7.61 0.16
CA VAL A 412 15.21 8.81 0.93
C VAL A 412 13.72 8.79 1.25
N VAL A 413 12.87 8.44 0.27
CA VAL A 413 11.42 8.26 0.48
C VAL A 413 11.15 7.20 1.55
N GLN A 414 11.82 6.03 1.49
CA GLN A 414 11.71 4.97 2.49
C GLN A 414 12.14 5.44 3.89
N LYS A 415 13.28 6.15 4.02
CA LYS A 415 13.79 6.66 5.30
C LYS A 415 12.88 7.73 5.91
N VAL A 416 12.41 8.69 5.12
CA VAL A 416 11.49 9.75 5.55
C VAL A 416 10.14 9.18 5.95
N GLY A 417 9.55 8.31 5.12
CA GLY A 417 8.32 7.60 5.44
C GLY A 417 8.43 6.83 6.76
N PHE A 418 9.52 6.06 6.95
CA PHE A 418 9.77 5.32 8.18
C PHE A 418 9.94 6.23 9.41
N ALA A 419 10.52 7.42 9.27
CA ALA A 419 10.61 8.39 10.36
C ALA A 419 9.22 8.93 10.77
N LEU A 420 8.31 9.11 9.80
CA LEU A 420 6.95 9.64 10.03
C LEU A 420 5.99 8.59 10.61
N ILE A 421 5.80 7.43 9.95
CA ILE A 421 4.81 6.41 10.36
C ILE A 421 5.42 5.25 11.16
N GLY A 422 6.72 4.99 11.02
CA GLY A 422 7.38 3.83 11.63
C GLY A 422 7.31 3.73 13.17
N PRO A 423 7.33 4.84 13.94
CA PRO A 423 7.09 4.79 15.39
C PRO A 423 5.69 4.26 15.76
N PHE A 424 4.66 4.65 14.99
CA PHE A 424 3.29 4.20 15.19
C PHE A 424 3.09 2.73 14.74
N GLN A 425 3.64 2.34 13.59
CA GLN A 425 3.59 0.95 13.14
C GLN A 425 4.18 -0.05 14.17
N ARG A 426 5.26 0.32 14.86
CA ARG A 426 5.89 -0.50 15.91
C ARG A 426 5.04 -0.67 17.17
N THR A 427 4.07 0.22 17.46
CA THR A 427 3.17 -0.01 18.61
C THR A 427 2.12 -1.06 18.27
N LEU A 428 1.70 -1.14 17.00
CA LEU A 428 0.76 -2.15 16.52
C LEU A 428 1.38 -3.56 16.39
N GLU A 429 2.70 -3.68 16.24
CA GLU A 429 3.39 -4.98 16.26
C GLU A 429 3.30 -5.72 17.60
N LYS A 430 2.97 -5.01 18.68
CA LYS A 430 2.75 -5.59 20.02
C LYS A 430 1.36 -6.20 20.20
N LEU A 431 0.50 -6.13 19.17
CA LEU A 431 -0.84 -6.69 19.20
C LEU A 431 -0.77 -8.20 18.94
N ASN A 432 -0.90 -9.00 20.01
CA ASN A 432 -0.96 -10.46 19.94
C ASN A 432 -2.34 -10.92 19.42
N PRO A 433 -2.45 -11.49 18.19
CA PRO A 433 -3.71 -11.99 17.66
C PRO A 433 -4.01 -13.38 18.22
N GLN A 434 -5.30 -13.70 18.38
CA GLN A 434 -5.73 -14.96 19.02
C GLN A 434 -6.22 -16.00 17.99
N PRO A 435 -5.94 -17.30 18.19
CA PRO A 435 -6.47 -18.37 17.36
C PRO A 435 -8.01 -18.48 17.46
N GLY A 436 -8.63 -19.24 16.55
CA GLY A 436 -10.08 -19.50 16.60
C GLY A 436 -10.99 -18.34 16.19
N THR A 437 -10.43 -17.25 15.63
CA THR A 437 -11.22 -16.15 15.05
C THR A 437 -12.00 -16.59 13.81
N PHE A 438 -11.49 -17.59 13.07
CA PHE A 438 -12.05 -18.13 11.83
C PHE A 438 -12.34 -19.63 11.96
N THR A 439 -13.38 -20.09 11.28
CA THR A 439 -13.79 -21.50 11.18
C THR A 439 -13.62 -22.01 9.74
N GLU A 440 -13.90 -23.31 9.49
CA GLU A 440 -13.84 -23.88 8.14
C GLU A 440 -14.83 -23.21 7.18
N ASP A 441 -15.99 -22.76 7.66
CA ASP A 441 -16.97 -21.95 6.91
C ASP A 441 -16.41 -20.59 6.45
N ASP A 442 -15.37 -20.06 7.11
CA ASP A 442 -14.73 -18.80 6.74
C ASP A 442 -13.65 -18.97 5.65
N ILE A 443 -13.27 -20.21 5.28
CA ILE A 443 -12.22 -20.48 4.28
C ILE A 443 -12.61 -19.85 2.93
N SER A 444 -11.68 -19.07 2.36
CA SER A 444 -11.96 -18.34 1.13
C SER A 444 -11.96 -19.30 -0.08
N PRO A 445 -13.01 -19.26 -0.94
CA PRO A 445 -13.13 -20.15 -2.10
C PRO A 445 -12.06 -19.90 -3.18
N PHE A 446 -11.34 -18.78 -3.09
CA PHE A 446 -10.15 -18.50 -3.88
C PHE A 446 -9.10 -17.87 -2.97
N HIS A 447 -7.89 -18.43 -2.94
CA HIS A 447 -6.76 -17.81 -2.26
C HIS A 447 -5.78 -17.28 -3.31
N TRP A 448 -5.54 -15.98 -3.31
CA TRP A 448 -4.60 -15.35 -4.24
C TRP A 448 -3.17 -15.87 -4.10
N ARG A 449 -2.45 -15.85 -5.23
CA ARG A 449 -1.06 -16.30 -5.38
C ARG A 449 -0.13 -15.12 -5.63
N ASN A 450 1.05 -15.19 -5.02
CA ASN A 450 2.16 -14.23 -5.17
C ASN A 450 3.46 -14.99 -5.48
N GLY A 451 4.37 -14.34 -6.20
CA GLY A 451 5.61 -14.95 -6.70
C GLY A 451 5.39 -15.74 -7.99
N ARG A 452 6.46 -15.97 -8.75
CA ARG A 452 6.49 -16.96 -9.84
C ARG A 452 6.81 -18.33 -9.24
N LEU A 453 6.39 -19.42 -9.89
CA LEU A 453 6.85 -20.76 -9.52
C LEU A 453 8.39 -20.81 -9.69
N PRO A 454 9.15 -21.52 -8.86
CA PRO A 454 10.56 -21.74 -9.12
C PRO A 454 10.72 -22.59 -10.39
N GLU A 455 11.58 -22.11 -11.30
CA GLU A 455 11.99 -22.80 -12.52
C GLU A 455 13.48 -23.17 -12.48
N THR A 456 14.09 -23.11 -11.29
CA THR A 456 15.47 -23.55 -11.02
C THR A 456 15.59 -25.06 -11.17
N VAL A 457 16.76 -25.52 -11.62
CA VAL A 457 17.07 -26.96 -11.75
C VAL A 457 16.86 -27.67 -10.41
N GLU A 458 17.41 -27.12 -9.33
CA GLU A 458 17.19 -27.54 -7.92
C GLU A 458 15.72 -27.84 -7.61
N TYR A 459 14.80 -26.91 -7.92
CA TYR A 459 13.38 -27.12 -7.62
C TYR A 459 12.75 -28.18 -8.53
N LYS A 460 13.17 -28.27 -9.79
CA LYS A 460 12.62 -29.23 -10.76
C LYS A 460 13.07 -30.66 -10.51
N GLU A 461 14.29 -30.85 -10.01
CA GLU A 461 14.77 -32.16 -9.56
C GLU A 461 14.01 -32.63 -8.32
N HIS A 462 13.84 -31.76 -7.32
CA HIS A 462 13.00 -32.09 -6.16
C HIS A 462 11.51 -32.27 -6.51
N GLU A 463 10.94 -31.48 -7.43
CA GLU A 463 9.56 -31.67 -7.92
C GLU A 463 9.39 -33.05 -8.59
N ALA A 464 10.41 -33.54 -9.30
CA ALA A 464 10.38 -34.84 -9.97
C ALA A 464 10.45 -36.04 -9.00
N SER A 465 11.09 -35.90 -7.83
CA SER A 465 11.10 -36.94 -6.77
C SER A 465 10.05 -36.74 -5.68
N ASP A 466 9.06 -35.85 -5.89
CA ASP A 466 8.08 -35.39 -4.90
C ASP A 466 8.72 -34.98 -3.55
N PHE A 467 9.84 -34.26 -3.64
CA PHE A 467 10.57 -33.67 -2.52
C PHE A 467 11.13 -34.69 -1.50
N GLN A 468 11.31 -35.96 -1.90
CA GLN A 468 11.96 -36.99 -1.08
C GLN A 468 13.41 -36.62 -0.72
N ASP A 469 14.14 -36.04 -1.67
CA ASP A 469 15.55 -35.64 -1.51
C ASP A 469 15.71 -34.22 -0.97
N TRP A 470 14.63 -33.45 -0.85
CA TRP A 470 14.68 -32.09 -0.35
C TRP A 470 15.00 -32.07 1.15
N ARG A 471 15.82 -31.12 1.58
CA ARG A 471 16.22 -30.92 2.97
C ARG A 471 16.04 -29.45 3.38
N LEU A 472 15.60 -29.23 4.61
CA LEU A 472 15.58 -27.94 5.28
C LEU A 472 16.82 -27.80 6.16
N LYS A 473 17.79 -26.98 5.75
CA LYS A 473 19.00 -26.70 6.54
C LYS A 473 18.73 -25.60 7.57
N VAL A 474 18.91 -25.90 8.85
CA VAL A 474 18.75 -24.95 9.97
C VAL A 474 20.08 -24.76 10.69
N TYR A 475 20.65 -23.55 10.60
CA TYR A 475 22.04 -23.29 10.96
C TYR A 475 22.28 -21.85 11.47
N GLY A 476 23.56 -21.48 11.66
CA GLY A 476 23.98 -20.18 12.16
C GLY A 476 24.15 -20.19 13.68
N LEU A 477 23.62 -19.18 14.37
CA LEU A 477 23.70 -19.03 15.83
C LEU A 477 22.70 -19.96 16.56
N VAL A 478 22.98 -21.26 16.53
CA VAL A 478 22.22 -22.35 17.17
C VAL A 478 23.16 -23.33 17.89
N GLU A 479 22.72 -23.98 18.97
CA GLU A 479 23.51 -25.05 19.61
C GLU A 479 23.54 -26.32 18.76
N ASN A 480 22.41 -26.67 18.13
CA ASN A 480 22.25 -27.90 17.36
C ASN A 480 21.85 -27.57 15.90
N PRO A 481 22.80 -27.27 15.00
CA PRO A 481 22.51 -27.16 13.57
C PRO A 481 22.01 -28.51 13.04
N MET A 482 21.00 -28.49 12.18
CA MET A 482 20.28 -29.70 11.76
C MET A 482 19.72 -29.57 10.34
N GLU A 483 19.62 -30.69 9.63
CA GLU A 483 18.89 -30.79 8.37
C GLU A 483 17.67 -31.70 8.56
N PHE A 484 16.49 -31.25 8.13
CA PHE A 484 15.25 -32.01 8.21
C PHE A 484 14.79 -32.43 6.82
N SER A 485 14.45 -33.70 6.62
CA SER A 485 13.63 -34.12 5.47
C SER A 485 12.16 -33.70 5.67
N LEU A 486 11.36 -33.82 4.61
CA LEU A 486 9.91 -33.61 4.72
C LEU A 486 9.23 -34.66 5.63
N GLU A 487 9.81 -35.85 5.77
CA GLU A 487 9.28 -36.89 6.67
C GLU A 487 9.61 -36.58 8.14
N ASP A 488 10.81 -36.07 8.43
CA ASP A 488 11.17 -35.63 9.79
C ASP A 488 10.22 -34.53 10.28
N LEU A 489 9.91 -33.55 9.43
CA LEU A 489 8.94 -32.49 9.74
C LEU A 489 7.50 -33.02 9.93
N LYS A 490 7.15 -34.17 9.33
CA LYS A 490 5.85 -34.83 9.53
C LYS A 490 5.82 -35.71 10.78
N ALA A 491 6.97 -36.17 11.27
CA ALA A 491 7.10 -36.96 12.49
C ALA A 491 7.08 -36.09 13.78
N LEU A 492 7.37 -34.79 13.65
CA LEU A 492 7.22 -33.81 14.74
C LEU A 492 5.73 -33.54 15.09
N PRO A 493 5.43 -33.00 16.29
CA PRO A 493 4.07 -32.65 16.69
C PRO A 493 3.32 -31.79 15.67
N TYR A 494 2.24 -32.36 15.12
CA TYR A 494 1.37 -31.68 14.16
C TYR A 494 0.59 -30.52 14.81
N HIS A 495 0.52 -29.40 14.10
CA HIS A 495 -0.26 -28.22 14.45
C HIS A 495 -1.01 -27.71 13.23
N ASP A 496 -2.26 -27.32 13.41
CA ASP A 496 -3.04 -26.60 12.40
C ASP A 496 -3.66 -25.30 12.92
N GLN A 497 -3.95 -24.40 11.98
CA GLN A 497 -4.59 -23.12 12.27
C GLN A 497 -5.36 -22.58 11.06
N ILE A 498 -6.57 -22.05 11.30
CA ILE A 498 -7.35 -21.33 10.29
C ILE A 498 -7.08 -19.83 10.46
N THR A 499 -6.40 -19.23 9.49
CA THR A 499 -5.89 -17.85 9.59
C THR A 499 -6.17 -17.04 8.34
N GLN A 500 -6.40 -15.73 8.53
CA GLN A 500 -6.51 -14.79 7.43
C GLN A 500 -5.13 -14.27 7.03
N HIS A 501 -4.72 -14.57 5.79
CA HIS A 501 -3.57 -13.99 5.14
C HIS A 501 -3.86 -12.54 4.73
N PHE A 502 -2.93 -11.64 5.02
CA PHE A 502 -2.99 -10.23 4.62
C PHE A 502 -1.85 -9.91 3.66
N CYS A 503 -2.16 -9.55 2.42
CA CYS A 503 -1.15 -9.14 1.45
C CYS A 503 -0.91 -7.63 1.51
N VAL A 504 0.34 -7.20 1.27
CA VAL A 504 0.72 -5.80 1.06
C VAL A 504 -0.08 -5.14 -0.06
N GLN A 505 -0.47 -5.89 -1.10
CA GLN A 505 -1.35 -5.44 -2.18
C GLN A 505 -2.82 -5.26 -1.75
N ALA A 506 -3.12 -5.30 -0.45
CA ALA A 506 -4.42 -5.08 0.16
C ALA A 506 -5.54 -6.06 -0.27
N TRP A 507 -5.18 -7.24 -0.80
CA TRP A 507 -6.06 -8.42 -0.82
C TRP A 507 -5.86 -9.26 0.43
N SER A 508 -6.89 -10.03 0.80
CA SER A 508 -6.85 -10.98 1.90
C SER A 508 -7.50 -12.31 1.53
N GLY A 509 -7.21 -13.38 2.27
CA GLY A 509 -7.85 -14.68 2.10
C GLY A 509 -7.66 -15.57 3.32
N VAL A 510 -8.66 -16.38 3.65
CA VAL A 510 -8.64 -17.31 4.79
C VAL A 510 -8.34 -18.72 4.28
N ALA A 511 -7.47 -19.45 5.00
CA ALA A 511 -7.21 -20.86 4.75
C ALA A 511 -6.78 -21.56 6.05
N LYS A 512 -6.95 -22.88 6.08
CA LYS A 512 -6.40 -23.77 7.09
C LYS A 512 -4.97 -24.13 6.70
N TRP A 513 -4.02 -24.02 7.62
CA TRP A 513 -2.61 -24.37 7.41
C TRP A 513 -2.24 -25.47 8.37
N GLY A 514 -1.58 -26.52 7.89
CA GLY A 514 -1.13 -27.67 8.69
C GLY A 514 0.38 -27.87 8.58
N GLY A 515 1.03 -28.22 9.68
CA GLY A 515 2.48 -28.34 9.73
C GLY A 515 3.05 -28.43 11.15
N VAL A 516 4.20 -27.80 11.36
CA VAL A 516 4.95 -27.78 12.63
C VAL A 516 5.10 -26.35 13.14
N GLN A 517 4.86 -26.12 14.43
CA GLN A 517 5.11 -24.81 15.04
C GLN A 517 6.60 -24.47 15.02
N MET A 518 6.94 -23.20 14.81
CA MET A 518 8.33 -22.76 14.86
C MET A 518 8.95 -22.98 16.25
N SER A 519 8.18 -22.86 17.34
CA SER A 519 8.61 -23.20 18.71
C SER A 519 9.23 -24.60 18.81
N THR A 520 8.62 -25.61 18.20
CA THR A 520 9.16 -26.98 18.16
C THR A 520 10.52 -27.06 17.48
N ILE A 521 10.72 -26.34 16.36
CA ILE A 521 12.03 -26.26 15.69
C ILE A 521 13.04 -25.54 16.60
N MET A 522 12.62 -24.47 17.26
CA MET A 522 13.46 -23.67 18.16
C MET A 522 13.91 -24.46 19.40
N ASP A 523 13.05 -25.32 19.96
CA ASP A 523 13.38 -26.22 21.07
C ASP A 523 14.43 -27.29 20.68
N ILE A 524 14.42 -27.74 19.41
CA ILE A 524 15.38 -28.70 18.87
C ILE A 524 16.74 -28.02 18.62
N VAL A 525 16.77 -26.94 17.83
CA VAL A 525 18.03 -26.32 17.39
C VAL A 525 18.66 -25.43 18.45
N LYS A 526 17.86 -24.91 19.39
CA LYS A 526 18.23 -24.01 20.49
C LYS A 526 19.07 -22.81 20.03
N PRO A 527 18.44 -21.74 19.53
CA PRO A 527 19.14 -20.54 19.12
C PRO A 527 19.92 -19.90 20.28
N LEU A 528 21.16 -19.50 19.99
CA LEU A 528 22.06 -18.87 20.95
C LEU A 528 21.54 -17.49 21.40
N PRO A 529 21.91 -16.98 22.59
CA PRO A 529 21.50 -15.65 23.07
C PRO A 529 21.84 -14.51 22.12
N GLU A 530 22.86 -14.66 21.27
CA GLU A 530 23.30 -13.71 20.25
C GLU A 530 22.37 -13.68 19.02
N ALA A 531 21.62 -14.76 18.75
CA ALA A 531 20.64 -14.80 17.68
C ALA A 531 19.53 -13.77 17.94
N LYS A 532 19.36 -12.81 17.03
CA LYS A 532 18.26 -11.82 17.08
C LYS A 532 17.31 -11.94 15.90
N TRP A 533 17.70 -12.68 14.86
CA TRP A 533 16.98 -12.81 13.60
C TRP A 533 17.01 -14.25 13.12
N ALA A 534 15.87 -14.71 12.59
CA ALA A 534 15.76 -15.92 11.78
C ALA A 534 15.56 -15.51 10.31
N VAL A 535 16.43 -16.01 9.42
CA VAL A 535 16.49 -15.65 8.01
C VAL A 535 16.06 -16.84 7.18
N PHE A 536 14.98 -16.70 6.41
CA PHE A 536 14.40 -17.77 5.61
C PHE A 536 14.81 -17.61 4.15
N TYR A 537 15.36 -18.67 3.56
CA TYR A 537 15.86 -18.74 2.19
C TYR A 537 14.98 -19.62 1.32
N SER A 538 14.68 -19.18 0.09
CA SER A 538 13.81 -19.87 -0.88
C SER A 538 14.61 -20.51 -2.01
N MET A 539 14.12 -21.62 -2.56
CA MET A 539 14.47 -22.11 -3.90
C MET A 539 13.92 -21.19 -5.01
N GLY A 540 12.92 -20.35 -4.69
CA GLY A 540 12.32 -19.39 -5.60
C GLY A 540 13.15 -18.13 -5.77
N LEU A 541 13.33 -17.70 -7.01
CA LEU A 541 14.12 -16.52 -7.34
C LEU A 541 13.41 -15.20 -7.01
N GLY A 542 14.22 -14.22 -6.62
CA GLY A 542 13.89 -12.81 -6.65
C GLY A 542 13.57 -12.36 -8.08
N ALA A 543 12.63 -11.41 -8.21
CA ALA A 543 12.15 -10.96 -9.51
C ALA A 543 13.23 -10.22 -10.33
N THR A 544 14.25 -9.70 -9.66
CA THR A 544 15.45 -9.00 -10.20
C THR A 544 16.72 -9.84 -10.07
N GLY A 545 16.59 -11.17 -9.89
CA GLY A 545 17.70 -12.09 -9.66
C GLY A 545 17.97 -12.39 -8.19
N GLY A 546 18.88 -13.35 -7.96
CA GLY A 546 19.17 -13.95 -6.66
C GLY A 546 18.01 -14.78 -6.10
N ILE A 547 18.21 -15.45 -4.97
CA ILE A 547 17.11 -16.14 -4.27
C ILE A 547 16.23 -15.16 -3.46
N TYR A 548 14.96 -15.50 -3.31
CA TYR A 548 14.06 -14.78 -2.42
C TYR A 548 14.38 -15.13 -0.96
N TYR A 549 14.51 -14.12 -0.11
CA TYR A 549 14.75 -14.30 1.32
C TYR A 549 13.98 -13.29 2.17
N ASN A 550 13.79 -13.60 3.46
CA ASN A 550 13.31 -12.62 4.42
C ASN A 550 13.76 -12.90 5.87
N ALA A 551 14.05 -11.84 6.62
CA ALA A 551 14.42 -11.90 8.03
C ALA A 551 13.28 -11.50 8.97
N HIS A 552 13.08 -12.32 9.99
CA HIS A 552 12.10 -12.13 11.09
C HIS A 552 12.84 -11.98 12.42
N PRO A 553 12.36 -11.17 13.37
CA PRO A 553 12.89 -11.16 14.73
C PRO A 553 12.77 -12.55 15.35
N VAL A 554 13.80 -13.02 16.05
CA VAL A 554 13.84 -14.36 16.66
C VAL A 554 12.64 -14.60 17.61
N ASP A 555 12.23 -13.56 18.35
CA ASP A 555 11.09 -13.61 19.28
C ASP A 555 9.76 -13.98 18.58
N GLN A 556 9.61 -13.67 17.30
CA GLN A 556 8.40 -14.05 16.54
C GLN A 556 8.36 -15.54 16.21
N MET A 557 9.50 -16.25 16.25
CA MET A 557 9.54 -17.70 16.00
C MET A 557 9.01 -18.50 17.19
N TRP A 558 9.04 -17.93 18.40
CA TRP A 558 8.35 -18.46 19.58
C TRP A 558 6.84 -18.17 19.59
N HIS A 559 6.33 -17.40 18.62
CA HIS A 559 4.90 -17.07 18.58
C HIS A 559 4.06 -18.28 18.17
N HIS A 560 2.99 -18.56 18.94
CA HIS A 560 2.08 -19.69 18.76
C HIS A 560 1.30 -19.75 17.42
N MET A 561 1.50 -18.77 16.52
CA MET A 561 0.97 -18.77 15.14
C MET A 561 2.06 -18.72 14.06
N SER A 562 3.32 -18.83 14.46
CA SER A 562 4.47 -18.99 13.58
C SER A 562 4.71 -20.47 13.35
N MET A 563 4.64 -20.92 12.11
CA MET A 563 4.74 -22.34 11.76
C MET A 563 5.38 -22.55 10.39
N LEU A 564 5.99 -23.71 10.21
CA LEU A 564 6.38 -24.27 8.93
C LEU A 564 5.20 -25.14 8.44
N ALA A 565 4.46 -24.64 7.47
CA ALA A 565 3.32 -25.35 6.91
C ALA A 565 3.75 -26.20 5.70
N TYR A 566 3.25 -27.43 5.64
CA TYR A 566 3.35 -28.35 4.49
C TYR A 566 1.96 -28.74 3.93
N ASN A 567 0.89 -28.48 4.68
CA ASN A 567 -0.51 -28.64 4.24
C ASN A 567 -1.24 -27.29 4.13
N MET A 568 -2.23 -27.23 3.24
CA MET A 568 -3.19 -26.13 3.09
C MET A 568 -4.58 -26.69 2.77
N ASN A 569 -5.57 -26.36 3.61
CA ASN A 569 -6.93 -26.91 3.54
C ASN A 569 -6.94 -28.45 3.51
N ASP A 570 -6.27 -29.05 4.51
CA ASP A 570 -6.12 -30.50 4.75
C ASP A 570 -5.39 -31.32 3.67
N GLU A 571 -5.14 -30.73 2.50
CA GLU A 571 -4.31 -31.29 1.41
C GLU A 571 -2.85 -30.83 1.51
N PRO A 572 -1.89 -31.55 0.88
CA PRO A 572 -0.53 -31.06 0.68
C PRO A 572 -0.52 -29.70 -0.03
N LEU A 573 0.46 -28.84 0.29
CA LEU A 573 0.57 -27.52 -0.34
C LEU A 573 0.48 -27.60 -1.87
N PRO A 574 -0.39 -26.79 -2.51
CA PRO A 574 -0.29 -26.55 -3.94
C PRO A 574 1.08 -25.93 -4.27
N TYR A 575 1.67 -26.31 -5.41
CA TYR A 575 2.98 -25.82 -5.86
C TYR A 575 3.11 -24.29 -5.76
N MET A 576 2.14 -23.54 -6.31
CA MET A 576 2.10 -22.07 -6.26
C MET A 576 1.92 -21.48 -4.84
N HIS A 577 1.55 -22.28 -3.84
CA HIS A 577 1.42 -21.85 -2.44
C HIS A 577 2.64 -22.19 -1.58
N GLY A 578 3.60 -22.98 -2.11
CA GLY A 578 4.94 -23.17 -1.54
C GLY A 578 5.42 -24.60 -1.32
N ARG A 579 4.87 -25.62 -2.01
CA ARG A 579 5.29 -27.04 -1.86
C ARG A 579 6.81 -27.19 -2.02
N PRO A 580 7.55 -27.85 -1.10
CA PRO A 580 7.04 -28.70 -0.04
C PRO A 580 6.74 -27.95 1.27
N LEU A 581 7.38 -26.80 1.49
CA LEU A 581 7.34 -26.09 2.77
C LEU A 581 7.30 -24.57 2.61
N ARG A 582 6.46 -23.93 3.44
CA ARG A 582 6.37 -22.47 3.56
C ARG A 582 6.37 -22.00 5.02
N LEU A 583 6.72 -20.74 5.22
CA LEU A 583 6.50 -20.03 6.47
C LEU A 583 5.04 -19.53 6.52
N ARG A 584 4.45 -19.63 7.71
CA ARG A 584 3.35 -18.79 8.18
C ARG A 584 3.85 -18.04 9.42
N ASN A 585 3.59 -16.74 9.45
CA ASN A 585 3.78 -15.88 10.61
C ASN A 585 2.72 -14.79 10.50
N GLU A 586 1.61 -14.94 11.23
CA GLU A 586 0.44 -14.08 11.07
C GLU A 586 0.61 -12.67 11.68
N LEU A 587 1.75 -12.40 12.34
CA LEU A 587 2.14 -11.06 12.79
C LEU A 587 2.63 -10.17 11.63
N GLN A 588 2.76 -10.72 10.41
CA GLN A 588 3.48 -10.10 9.30
C GLN A 588 2.68 -10.16 7.98
N HIS A 589 2.94 -9.21 7.08
CA HIS A 589 2.33 -9.19 5.75
C HIS A 589 2.88 -10.30 4.84
N GLY A 590 2.05 -10.79 3.91
CA GLY A 590 2.34 -11.97 3.09
C GLY A 590 3.63 -12.04 2.29
N TYR A 591 4.34 -10.92 2.04
CA TYR A 591 5.66 -10.94 1.40
C TYR A 591 6.78 -11.42 2.35
N LYS A 592 6.56 -11.32 3.67
CA LYS A 592 7.44 -11.83 4.73
C LYS A 592 7.40 -13.36 4.83
N LEU A 593 6.31 -13.98 4.38
CA LEU A 593 6.01 -15.40 4.54
C LEU A 593 6.63 -16.18 3.36
N VAL A 594 7.91 -16.52 3.48
CA VAL A 594 8.70 -17.21 2.45
C VAL A 594 8.06 -18.56 2.07
N LYS A 595 8.10 -18.88 0.78
CA LYS A 595 7.64 -20.14 0.18
C LYS A 595 8.83 -20.94 -0.32
N TRP A 596 8.65 -22.23 -0.61
CA TRP A 596 9.70 -23.07 -1.22
C TRP A 596 11.00 -23.01 -0.41
N ILE A 597 10.88 -23.09 0.92
CA ILE A 597 12.02 -22.85 1.81
C ILE A 597 13.06 -23.95 1.60
N LYS A 598 14.35 -23.58 1.57
CA LYS A 598 15.47 -24.53 1.69
C LYS A 598 16.33 -24.31 2.93
N GLY A 599 16.34 -23.09 3.49
CA GLY A 599 17.20 -22.75 4.62
C GLY A 599 16.55 -21.83 5.66
N ILE A 600 16.98 -22.01 6.91
CA ILE A 600 16.77 -21.09 8.03
C ILE A 600 18.14 -20.81 8.68
N GLU A 601 18.54 -19.54 8.75
CA GLU A 601 19.77 -19.13 9.43
C GLU A 601 19.48 -18.18 10.60
N PHE A 602 20.04 -18.49 11.76
CA PHE A 602 19.98 -17.63 12.94
C PHE A 602 21.16 -16.68 12.99
N VAL A 603 20.89 -15.37 13.05
CA VAL A 603 21.93 -14.33 12.94
C VAL A 603 21.75 -13.21 13.97
N ALA A 604 22.85 -12.56 14.35
CA ALA A 604 22.83 -11.42 15.26
C ALA A 604 22.24 -10.16 14.59
N SER A 605 22.40 -10.02 13.28
CA SER A 605 22.01 -8.83 12.52
C SER A 605 21.65 -9.17 11.07
N TYR A 606 20.42 -8.84 10.66
CA TYR A 606 20.00 -8.93 9.25
C TYR A 606 20.73 -7.95 8.32
N LYS A 607 21.45 -6.95 8.87
CA LYS A 607 22.07 -5.87 8.07
C LYS A 607 23.23 -6.35 7.20
N GLU A 608 23.80 -7.51 7.52
CA GLU A 608 24.92 -8.12 6.79
C GLU A 608 24.46 -8.93 5.57
N ILE A 609 23.15 -9.10 5.38
CA ILE A 609 22.56 -10.00 4.38
C ILE A 609 21.84 -9.18 3.30
N GLY A 610 22.18 -9.43 2.04
CA GLY A 610 21.70 -8.64 0.90
C GLY A 610 22.20 -7.20 0.96
N SER A 611 21.31 -6.25 0.73
CA SER A 611 21.52 -4.80 0.94
C SER A 611 21.20 -4.36 2.37
N GLY A 612 20.88 -5.30 3.28
CA GLY A 612 20.78 -5.02 4.72
C GLY A 612 19.48 -4.36 5.18
N HIS A 613 18.40 -4.40 4.40
CA HIS A 613 17.08 -3.89 4.82
C HIS A 613 16.15 -4.97 5.39
N GLY A 614 16.55 -6.24 5.34
CA GLY A 614 15.90 -7.35 6.06
C GLY A 614 15.09 -8.32 5.20
N GLY A 615 15.26 -8.28 3.87
CA GLY A 615 14.61 -9.21 2.95
C GLY A 615 14.54 -8.68 1.54
N TYR A 616 14.25 -9.58 0.59
CA TYR A 616 14.25 -9.25 -0.84
C TYR A 616 13.31 -8.09 -1.20
N SER A 617 12.12 -8.00 -0.60
CA SER A 617 11.17 -6.91 -0.92
C SER A 617 11.54 -5.58 -0.26
N GLU A 618 12.27 -5.60 0.84
CA GLU A 618 12.79 -4.43 1.54
C GLU A 618 14.02 -3.85 0.80
N ASP A 619 14.85 -4.75 0.25
CA ASP A 619 16.03 -4.44 -0.54
C ASP A 619 15.68 -3.99 -1.98
N HIS A 620 14.84 -4.73 -2.70
CA HIS A 620 14.58 -4.49 -4.13
C HIS A 620 13.27 -3.74 -4.41
N LYS A 621 12.33 -3.70 -3.47
CA LYS A 621 11.01 -3.04 -3.63
C LYS A 621 10.72 -1.94 -2.61
N PHE A 622 11.72 -1.58 -1.80
CA PHE A 622 11.65 -0.52 -0.79
C PHE A 622 10.53 -0.69 0.26
N PHE A 623 10.08 -1.92 0.50
CA PHE A 623 9.09 -2.21 1.55
C PHE A 623 9.68 -1.91 2.94
N GLY A 624 8.81 -1.65 3.91
CA GLY A 624 9.22 -1.40 5.29
C GLY A 624 9.30 -2.68 6.12
N ARG A 625 10.37 -2.82 6.91
CA ARG A 625 10.59 -3.96 7.80
C ARG A 625 9.43 -4.20 8.80
N HIS A 626 8.77 -3.12 9.23
CA HIS A 626 7.68 -3.11 10.20
C HIS A 626 6.36 -2.60 9.57
N GLN A 627 5.95 -3.12 8.42
CA GLN A 627 4.65 -2.74 7.85
C GLN A 627 3.53 -3.49 8.59
N THR A 628 2.80 -2.79 9.45
CA THR A 628 1.56 -3.26 10.13
C THR A 628 0.31 -2.47 9.72
N ILE A 629 0.49 -1.44 8.91
CA ILE A 629 -0.52 -0.58 8.26
C ILE A 629 -0.09 -0.39 6.82
#